data_AF-A0A3D9KYG9-F1
#
_entry.id   AF-A0A3D9KYG9-F1
#
_cell.length_a   1.000
_cell.length_b   1.000
_cell.length_c   1.000
_cell.angle_alpha   90.00
_cell.angle_beta   90.00
_cell.angle_gamma   90.00
#
_symmetry.space_group_name_H-M   'P 1'
#
loop_
_entity.id
_entity.type
_entity.pdbx_description
1 polymer ?
#
loop_
_entity_poly.entity_id
_entity_poly.type
_entity_poly.pdbx_seq_one_letter_code
_entity_poly.pdbx_strand_id
1 'polypeptide(L)'
;MKPLRYLSIQGSAAPTYWFKHHDAHSFRALVESITVSNCLLISSIYRTDIFYRAHTDKTDLLLKVWSAYKNIPFHNEVIHKFVRGSNDQESFEFYFDTLFHLMRHPAHYQRYKERLSEIQLVEPGNTILTDLMKCDLHLSRRYKNQEVAYKSLSAGNVHTLVAPVSANLHQFALEAIKQLPIN
;
A
#
# COMPACT_ATOMS: atom_id res chain seq x y z
N MET A 1 -16.84 -2.32 15.32
CA MET A 1 -15.99 -3.00 14.31
C MET A 1 -14.52 -2.69 14.60
N LYS A 2 -13.57 -3.60 14.34
CA LYS A 2 -12.13 -3.29 14.51
C LYS A 2 -11.69 -2.30 13.41
N PRO A 3 -11.13 -1.13 13.74
CA PRO A 3 -10.67 -0.18 12.73
C PRO A 3 -9.56 -0.80 11.88
N LEU A 4 -9.58 -0.48 10.59
CA LEU A 4 -8.49 -0.80 9.68
C LEU A 4 -7.30 0.11 10.00
N ARG A 5 -6.12 -0.49 10.03
CA ARG A 5 -4.83 0.16 10.23
C ARG A 5 -3.96 -0.14 9.03
N TYR A 6 -3.07 0.79 8.73
CA TYR A 6 -2.21 0.72 7.57
C TYR A 6 -0.77 1.05 7.93
N LEU A 7 0.17 0.27 7.41
CA LEU A 7 1.60 0.51 7.46
C LEU A 7 2.15 0.36 6.04
N SER A 8 2.91 1.35 5.58
CA SER A 8 3.56 1.26 4.28
C SER A 8 4.94 1.87 4.27
N ILE A 9 5.82 1.22 3.51
CA ILE A 9 7.15 1.70 3.21
C ILE A 9 7.37 1.60 1.71
N GLN A 10 7.92 2.66 1.14
CA GLN A 10 8.13 2.80 -0.30
C GLN A 10 9.46 3.48 -0.60
N GLY A 11 9.87 3.42 -1.87
CA GLY A 11 11.06 4.13 -2.36
C GLY A 11 12.36 3.48 -1.88
N SER A 12 13.39 4.30 -1.62
CA SER A 12 14.74 3.82 -1.29
C SER A 12 14.83 2.99 0.00
N ALA A 13 13.87 3.17 0.93
CA ALA A 13 13.83 2.40 2.16
C ALA A 13 13.17 1.02 1.98
N ALA A 14 12.29 0.84 0.99
CA ALA A 14 11.49 -0.39 0.83
C ALA A 14 12.30 -1.68 0.64
N PRO A 15 13.42 -1.71 -0.11
CA PRO A 15 14.17 -2.95 -0.35
C PRO A 15 14.60 -3.67 0.94
N THR A 16 14.95 -2.92 1.98
CA THR A 16 15.38 -3.48 3.28
C THR A 16 14.23 -4.17 4.01
N TYR A 17 13.00 -3.71 3.80
CA TYR A 17 11.80 -4.20 4.50
C TYR A 17 10.92 -5.12 3.64
N TRP A 18 11.32 -5.35 2.38
CA TRP A 18 10.60 -6.19 1.43
C TRP A 18 10.62 -7.68 1.82
N PHE A 19 9.49 -8.36 1.67
CA PHE A 19 9.35 -9.82 1.83
C PHE A 19 9.25 -10.54 0.49
N LYS A 20 10.04 -11.62 0.34
CA LYS A 20 9.86 -12.63 -0.72
C LYS A 20 8.66 -13.53 -0.38
N HIS A 21 8.16 -14.31 -1.34
CA HIS A 21 6.89 -15.05 -1.18
C HIS A 21 6.78 -15.90 0.09
N HIS A 22 7.77 -16.74 0.40
CA HIS A 22 7.71 -17.60 1.59
C HIS A 22 7.76 -16.77 2.88
N ASP A 23 8.61 -15.75 2.93
CA ASP A 23 8.73 -14.85 4.07
C ASP A 23 7.44 -14.05 4.32
N ALA A 24 6.79 -13.62 3.24
CA ALA A 24 5.56 -12.83 3.30
C ALA A 24 4.43 -13.63 3.99
N HIS A 25 4.30 -14.92 3.67
CA HIS A 25 3.28 -15.76 4.28
C HIS A 25 3.50 -15.93 5.79
N SER A 26 4.73 -16.27 6.19
CA SER A 26 5.09 -16.45 7.60
C SER A 26 4.93 -15.16 8.40
N PHE A 27 5.36 -14.03 7.83
CA PHE A 27 5.21 -12.74 8.48
C PHE A 27 3.75 -12.32 8.60
N ARG A 28 2.92 -12.54 7.57
CA ARG A 28 1.47 -12.31 7.64
C ARG A 28 0.83 -13.10 8.79
N ALA A 29 1.11 -14.40 8.90
CA ALA A 29 0.58 -15.23 9.98
C ALA A 29 0.96 -14.69 11.38
N LEU A 30 2.17 -14.14 11.52
CA LEU A 30 2.61 -13.49 12.74
C LEU A 30 1.81 -12.20 13.04
N VAL A 31 1.56 -11.37 12.03
CA VAL A 31 0.70 -10.17 12.18
C VAL A 31 -0.72 -10.57 12.59
N GLU A 32 -1.28 -11.61 11.98
CA GLU A 32 -2.62 -12.11 12.30
C GLU A 32 -2.72 -12.64 13.74
N SER A 33 -1.66 -13.30 14.23
CA SER A 33 -1.56 -13.73 15.62
C SER A 33 -1.51 -12.54 16.59
N ILE A 34 -0.73 -11.50 16.29
CA ILE A 34 -0.58 -10.30 17.14
C ILE A 34 -1.88 -9.47 17.19
N THR A 35 -2.55 -9.34 16.05
CA THR A 35 -3.74 -8.49 15.90
C THR A 35 -5.04 -9.25 16.19
N VAL A 36 -4.96 -10.58 16.26
CA VAL A 36 -6.09 -11.51 16.40
C VAL A 36 -7.15 -11.21 15.33
N SER A 37 -6.70 -10.96 14.10
CA SER A 37 -7.54 -10.51 12.99
C SER A 37 -6.88 -10.77 11.65
N ASN A 38 -7.69 -10.79 10.59
CA ASN A 38 -7.20 -10.88 9.23
C ASN A 38 -6.28 -9.69 8.91
N CYS A 39 -5.22 -10.01 8.16
CA CYS A 39 -4.25 -9.07 7.64
C CYS A 39 -4.19 -9.19 6.12
N LEU A 40 -3.70 -8.15 5.46
CA LEU A 40 -3.29 -8.20 4.07
C LEU A 40 -1.87 -7.63 3.96
N LEU A 41 -0.97 -8.39 3.35
CA LEU A 41 0.42 -7.99 3.12
C LEU A 41 0.68 -7.99 1.61
N ILE A 42 0.98 -6.83 1.04
CA ILE A 42 1.36 -6.69 -0.37
C ILE A 42 2.81 -6.23 -0.42
N SER A 43 3.69 -7.08 -0.96
CA SER A 43 5.12 -6.92 -0.80
C SER A 43 5.86 -7.02 -2.13
N SER A 44 6.43 -5.90 -2.58
CA SER A 44 7.33 -5.76 -3.72
C SER A 44 8.63 -5.08 -3.29
N ILE A 45 9.70 -5.23 -4.06
CA ILE A 45 11.01 -4.65 -3.72
C ILE A 45 10.98 -3.11 -3.59
N TYR A 46 9.99 -2.45 -4.20
CA TYR A 46 9.85 -0.99 -4.21
C TYR A 46 8.82 -0.46 -3.21
N ARG A 47 7.98 -1.34 -2.68
CA ARG A 47 6.87 -0.99 -1.78
C ARG A 47 6.35 -2.21 -1.05
N THR A 48 6.17 -2.07 0.27
CA THR A 48 5.50 -3.07 1.10
C THR A 48 4.41 -2.41 1.92
N ASP A 49 3.20 -2.96 1.84
CA ASP A 49 2.00 -2.53 2.54
C ASP A 49 1.49 -3.62 3.46
N ILE A 50 1.08 -3.23 4.66
CA ILE A 50 0.37 -4.07 5.61
C ILE A 50 -0.92 -3.37 5.98
N PHE A 51 -2.02 -4.08 5.82
CA PHE A 51 -3.31 -3.71 6.35
C PHE A 51 -3.73 -4.72 7.40
N TYR A 52 -4.22 -4.25 8.53
CA TYR A 52 -4.69 -5.13 9.60
C TYR A 52 -5.81 -4.46 10.37
N ARG A 53 -6.70 -5.25 10.95
CA ARG A 53 -7.77 -4.73 11.83
C ARG A 53 -7.44 -5.01 13.28
N ALA A 54 -7.47 -4.01 14.15
CA ALA A 54 -7.17 -4.19 15.58
C ALA A 54 -7.95 -3.20 16.45
N HIS A 55 -8.37 -3.64 17.65
CA HIS A 55 -9.05 -2.76 18.62
C HIS A 55 -8.10 -1.73 19.23
N THR A 56 -6.84 -2.09 19.41
CA THR A 56 -5.78 -1.23 19.95
C THR A 56 -4.71 -1.04 18.89
N ASP A 57 -4.01 0.09 18.94
CA ASP A 57 -2.88 0.32 18.05
C ASP A 57 -1.77 -0.69 18.34
N LYS A 58 -1.35 -1.43 17.31
CA LYS A 58 -0.27 -2.42 17.36
C LYS A 58 0.94 -1.99 16.55
N THR A 59 0.95 -0.77 16.03
CA THR A 59 1.96 -0.29 15.08
C THR A 59 3.39 -0.47 15.59
N ASP A 60 3.71 0.02 16.79
CA ASP A 60 5.07 -0.08 17.33
C ASP A 60 5.51 -1.53 17.52
N LEU A 61 4.59 -2.40 17.97
CA LEU A 61 4.87 -3.82 18.12
C LEU A 61 5.12 -4.47 16.75
N LEU A 62 4.27 -4.19 15.75
CA LEU A 62 4.44 -4.73 14.41
C LEU A 62 5.73 -4.24 13.76
N LEU A 63 6.14 -2.98 13.96
CA LEU A 63 7.41 -2.46 13.43
C LEU A 63 8.63 -3.08 14.13
N LYS A 64 8.55 -3.34 15.43
CA LYS A 64 9.59 -4.11 16.17
C LYS A 64 9.69 -5.52 15.62
N VAL A 65 8.57 -6.19 15.43
CA VAL A 65 8.50 -7.55 14.88
C VAL A 65 8.98 -7.60 13.43
N TRP A 66 8.61 -6.62 12.60
CA TRP A 66 9.11 -6.48 11.22
C TRP A 66 10.63 -6.31 11.22
N SER A 67 11.15 -5.42 12.05
CA SER A 67 12.60 -5.18 12.16
C SER A 67 13.34 -6.44 12.62
N ALA A 68 12.81 -7.15 13.63
CA ALA A 68 13.37 -8.41 14.10
C ALA A 68 13.34 -9.50 13.00
N TYR A 69 12.21 -9.67 12.30
CA TYR A 69 12.07 -10.64 11.21
C TYR A 69 13.07 -10.38 10.09
N LYS A 70 13.37 -9.11 9.81
CA LYS A 70 14.31 -8.69 8.77
C LYS A 70 15.76 -8.60 9.25
N ASN A 71 16.04 -8.92 10.51
CA ASN A 71 17.35 -8.73 11.17
C ASN A 71 17.88 -7.29 11.04
N ILE A 72 16.99 -6.31 11.23
CA ILE A 72 17.30 -4.88 11.20
C ILE A 72 17.21 -4.33 12.64
N PRO A 73 18.17 -3.51 13.09
CA PRO A 73 18.07 -2.80 14.37
C PRO A 73 16.79 -1.92 14.43
N PHE A 74 16.02 -2.08 15.50
CA PHE A 74 14.88 -1.21 15.76
C PHE A 74 15.33 0.03 16.52
N HIS A 75 15.26 1.18 15.85
CA HIS A 75 15.40 2.50 16.46
C HIS A 75 14.10 3.28 16.22
N ASN A 76 13.74 4.20 17.11
CA ASN A 76 12.50 4.99 16.97
C ASN A 76 12.44 5.74 15.63
N GLU A 77 13.58 6.10 15.06
CA GLU A 77 13.69 6.74 13.75
C GLU A 77 13.14 5.89 12.59
N VAL A 78 13.11 4.56 12.73
CA VAL A 78 12.53 3.65 11.74
C VAL A 78 11.05 3.98 11.54
N ILE A 79 10.34 4.40 12.58
CA ILE A 79 8.92 4.74 12.53
C ILE A 79 8.65 5.85 11.50
N HIS A 80 9.56 6.82 11.37
CA HIS A 80 9.41 7.93 10.42
C HIS A 80 9.54 7.52 8.95
N LYS A 81 10.07 6.32 8.67
CA LYS A 81 10.15 5.77 7.31
C LYS A 81 8.81 5.18 6.84
N PHE A 82 7.88 4.96 7.75
CA PHE A 82 6.60 4.33 7.47
C PHE A 82 5.47 5.37 7.41
N VAL A 83 4.67 5.27 6.36
CA VAL A 83 3.35 5.89 6.28
C VAL A 83 2.38 5.04 7.09
N ARG A 84 1.50 5.69 7.87
CA ARG A 84 0.65 5.03 8.87
C ARG A 84 -0.77 5.57 8.85
N GLY A 85 -1.75 4.68 8.68
CA GLY A 85 -3.17 5.01 8.83
C GLY A 85 -3.73 4.47 10.14
N SER A 86 -4.45 5.31 10.89
CA SER A 86 -4.98 4.97 12.21
C SER A 86 -6.45 4.53 12.20
N ASN A 87 -7.13 4.68 11.08
CA ASN A 87 -8.53 4.30 10.89
C ASN A 87 -8.80 3.94 9.42
N ASP A 88 -10.00 3.45 9.10
CA ASP A 88 -10.37 3.02 7.75
C ASP A 88 -10.17 4.13 6.72
N GLN A 89 -10.63 5.35 7.03
CA GLN A 89 -10.51 6.49 6.13
C GLN A 89 -9.04 6.85 5.86
N GLU A 90 -8.24 7.11 6.90
CA GLU A 90 -6.81 7.43 6.76
C GLU A 90 -6.04 6.30 6.07
N SER A 91 -6.37 5.05 6.37
CA SER A 91 -5.71 3.88 5.77
C SER A 91 -5.90 3.85 4.26
N PHE A 92 -7.12 4.09 3.78
CA PHE A 92 -7.40 4.14 2.35
C PHE A 92 -6.85 5.40 1.69
N GLU A 93 -6.91 6.56 2.36
CA GLU A 93 -6.34 7.81 1.85
C GLU A 93 -4.83 7.70 1.66
N PHE A 94 -4.10 7.25 2.68
CA PHE A 94 -2.66 7.08 2.58
C PHE A 94 -2.25 5.98 1.60
N TYR A 95 -3.04 4.90 1.51
CA TYR A 95 -2.83 3.89 0.47
C TYR A 95 -2.92 4.49 -0.93
N PHE A 96 -3.98 5.27 -1.18
CA PHE A 96 -4.22 5.92 -2.45
C PHE A 96 -3.10 6.91 -2.79
N ASP A 97 -2.75 7.79 -1.85
CA ASP A 97 -1.72 8.79 -2.04
C ASP A 97 -0.37 8.14 -2.37
N THR A 98 0.06 7.17 -1.57
CA THR A 98 1.32 6.46 -1.83
C THR A 98 1.29 5.71 -3.15
N LEU A 99 0.14 5.16 -3.56
CA LEU A 99 0.02 4.42 -4.84
C LEU A 99 0.07 5.35 -6.04
N PHE A 100 -0.55 6.50 -5.93
CA PHE A 100 -0.46 7.56 -6.93
C PHE A 100 0.98 8.06 -7.10
N HIS A 101 1.76 8.19 -6.01
CA HIS A 101 3.17 8.53 -6.11
C HIS A 101 3.97 7.43 -6.81
N LEU A 102 3.70 6.14 -6.50
CA LEU A 102 4.37 5.01 -7.13
C LEU A 102 4.10 4.95 -8.65
N MET A 103 2.92 5.38 -9.11
CA MET A 103 2.54 5.44 -10.53
C MET A 103 3.48 6.31 -11.39
N ARG A 104 4.19 7.27 -10.79
CA ARG A 104 5.24 8.06 -11.46
C ARG A 104 6.47 7.23 -11.86
N HIS A 105 6.59 6.02 -11.32
CA HIS A 105 7.64 5.05 -11.61
C HIS A 105 7.01 3.78 -12.20
N PRO A 106 6.77 3.72 -13.51
CA PRO A 106 5.92 2.69 -14.12
C PRO A 106 6.38 1.25 -13.86
N ALA A 107 7.68 0.99 -13.86
CA ALA A 107 8.21 -0.33 -13.55
C ALA A 107 7.93 -0.75 -12.09
N HIS A 108 8.02 0.18 -11.15
CA HIS A 108 7.75 -0.08 -9.74
C HIS A 108 6.25 -0.32 -9.51
N TYR A 109 5.43 0.51 -10.12
CA TYR A 109 3.97 0.39 -10.08
C TYR A 109 3.51 -0.94 -10.70
N GLN A 110 4.01 -1.30 -11.88
CA GLN A 110 3.69 -2.57 -12.53
C GLN A 110 4.08 -3.76 -11.65
N ARG A 111 5.28 -3.71 -11.05
CA ARG A 111 5.74 -4.77 -10.14
C ARG A 111 4.83 -4.90 -8.92
N TYR A 112 4.36 -3.79 -8.36
CA TYR A 112 3.41 -3.80 -7.26
C TYR A 112 2.05 -4.39 -7.68
N LYS A 113 1.56 -4.01 -8.86
CA LYS A 113 0.31 -4.52 -9.44
C LYS A 113 0.33 -6.03 -9.66
N GLU A 114 1.46 -6.58 -10.12
CA GLU A 114 1.66 -8.03 -10.22
C GLU A 114 1.46 -8.72 -8.87
N ARG A 115 2.06 -8.20 -7.79
CA ARG A 115 1.91 -8.75 -6.44
C ARG A 115 0.46 -8.68 -5.95
N LEU A 116 -0.22 -7.56 -6.22
CA LEU A 116 -1.63 -7.40 -5.87
C LEU A 116 -2.50 -8.46 -6.56
N SER A 117 -2.28 -8.71 -7.86
CA SER A 117 -3.00 -9.73 -8.63
C SER A 117 -2.68 -11.15 -8.15
N GLU A 118 -1.42 -11.46 -7.81
CA GLU A 118 -1.05 -12.75 -7.23
C GLU A 118 -1.79 -12.99 -5.90
N ILE A 119 -1.85 -11.99 -5.02
CA ILE A 119 -2.55 -12.11 -3.74
C ILE A 119 -4.05 -12.29 -3.95
N GLN A 120 -4.65 -11.64 -4.93
CA GLN A 120 -6.06 -11.83 -5.28
C GLN A 120 -6.40 -13.27 -5.63
N LEU A 121 -5.50 -13.98 -6.31
CA LEU A 121 -5.70 -15.39 -6.65
C LEU A 121 -5.62 -16.31 -5.43
N VAL A 122 -4.80 -15.96 -4.44
CA VAL A 122 -4.53 -16.80 -3.26
C VAL A 122 -5.46 -16.45 -2.09
N GLU A 123 -5.96 -15.23 -2.01
CA GLU A 123 -6.79 -14.72 -0.91
C GLU A 123 -8.10 -14.06 -1.39
N PRO A 124 -8.94 -14.73 -2.20
CA PRO A 124 -10.15 -14.12 -2.74
C PRO A 124 -11.19 -13.72 -1.68
N GLY A 125 -11.11 -14.30 -0.47
CA GLY A 125 -12.00 -13.97 0.66
C GLY A 125 -11.54 -12.79 1.53
N ASN A 126 -10.39 -12.17 1.21
CA ASN A 126 -9.87 -11.05 2.01
C ASN A 126 -10.68 -9.77 1.71
N THR A 127 -11.49 -9.32 2.67
CA THR A 127 -12.36 -8.15 2.48
C THR A 127 -11.58 -6.86 2.27
N ILE A 128 -10.41 -6.72 2.91
CA ILE A 128 -9.51 -5.57 2.73
C ILE A 128 -9.07 -5.50 1.26
N LEU A 129 -8.71 -6.65 0.68
CA LEU A 129 -8.24 -6.72 -0.71
C LEU A 129 -9.33 -6.28 -1.68
N THR A 130 -10.58 -6.72 -1.45
CA THR A 130 -11.72 -6.29 -2.26
C THR A 130 -11.88 -4.77 -2.31
N ASP A 131 -11.69 -4.08 -1.18
CA ASP A 131 -11.79 -2.63 -1.13
C ASP A 131 -10.60 -1.94 -1.80
N LEU A 132 -9.37 -2.45 -1.61
CA LEU A 132 -8.20 -1.92 -2.30
C LEU A 132 -8.29 -2.07 -3.83
N MET A 133 -8.88 -3.16 -4.30
CA MET A 133 -9.13 -3.35 -5.73
C MET A 133 -10.07 -2.30 -6.32
N LYS A 134 -11.07 -1.84 -5.55
CA LYS A 134 -11.95 -0.74 -5.99
C LYS A 134 -11.18 0.57 -6.07
N CYS A 135 -10.31 0.86 -5.10
CA CYS A 135 -9.43 2.03 -5.12
C CYS A 135 -8.50 2.01 -6.34
N ASP A 136 -7.90 0.86 -6.63
CA ASP A 136 -7.01 0.67 -7.77
C ASP A 136 -7.71 0.79 -9.13
N LEU A 137 -8.92 0.23 -9.25
CA LEU A 137 -9.76 0.38 -10.43
C LEU A 137 -10.14 1.85 -10.66
N HIS A 138 -10.43 2.59 -9.58
CA HIS A 138 -10.70 4.02 -9.65
C HIS A 138 -9.47 4.79 -10.15
N LEU A 139 -8.28 4.52 -9.61
CA LEU A 139 -7.02 5.12 -10.07
C LEU A 139 -6.80 4.88 -11.57
N SER A 140 -6.89 3.62 -11.99
CA SER A 140 -6.67 3.20 -13.37
C SER A 140 -7.65 3.84 -14.36
N ARG A 141 -8.90 4.08 -13.93
CA ARG A 141 -9.93 4.74 -14.77
C ARG A 141 -9.77 6.26 -14.80
N ARG A 142 -9.58 6.88 -13.64
CA ARG A 142 -9.59 8.34 -13.48
C ARG A 142 -8.28 9.00 -13.92
N TYR A 143 -7.16 8.30 -13.73
CA TYR A 143 -5.81 8.80 -13.99
C TYR A 143 -5.09 8.08 -15.14
N LYS A 144 -5.85 7.39 -16.00
CA LYS A 144 -5.33 6.66 -17.17
C LYS A 144 -4.38 7.51 -18.01
N ASN A 145 -4.73 8.78 -18.24
CA ASN A 145 -3.93 9.69 -19.06
C ASN A 145 -2.59 10.02 -18.39
N GLN A 146 -2.57 10.20 -17.07
CA GLN A 146 -1.35 10.42 -16.29
C GLN A 146 -0.48 9.16 -16.28
N GLU A 147 -1.08 7.99 -16.09
CA GLU A 147 -0.36 6.71 -16.15
C GLU A 147 0.31 6.51 -17.52
N VAL A 148 -0.42 6.78 -18.61
CA VAL A 148 0.13 6.74 -19.99
C VAL A 148 1.25 7.75 -20.16
N ALA A 149 1.09 8.98 -19.65
CA ALA A 149 2.13 10.01 -19.71
C ALA A 149 3.42 9.57 -19.00
N TYR A 150 3.32 9.03 -17.78
CA TYR A 150 4.49 8.56 -17.04
C TYR A 150 5.18 7.38 -17.74
N LYS A 151 4.41 6.46 -18.35
CA LYS A 151 4.97 5.36 -19.17
C LYS A 151 5.75 5.90 -20.36
N SER A 152 5.18 6.84 -21.11
CA SER A 152 5.86 7.47 -22.26
C SER A 152 7.14 8.21 -21.87
N LEU A 153 7.10 8.97 -20.76
CA LEU A 153 8.27 9.67 -20.21
C LEU A 153 9.37 8.68 -19.81
N SER A 154 9.01 7.59 -19.15
CA SER A 154 9.99 6.55 -18.76
C SER A 154 10.60 5.80 -19.95
N ALA A 155 9.91 5.78 -21.09
CA ALA A 155 10.37 5.16 -22.33
C ALA A 155 11.20 6.10 -23.22
N GLY A 156 11.44 7.35 -22.79
CA GLY A 156 12.21 8.34 -23.56
C GLY A 156 11.45 9.01 -24.71
N ASN A 157 10.13 8.76 -24.85
CA ASN A 157 9.30 9.38 -25.87
C ASN A 157 8.77 10.73 -25.36
N VAL A 158 9.55 11.79 -25.54
CA VAL A 158 9.17 13.15 -25.10
C VAL A 158 8.32 13.82 -26.18
N HIS A 159 7.00 13.64 -26.09
CA HIS A 159 6.06 14.66 -26.55
C HIS A 159 5.37 15.26 -25.32
N THR A 160 5.45 16.58 -25.23
CA THR A 160 5.10 17.43 -24.09
C THR A 160 3.74 17.08 -23.49
N LEU A 161 3.72 16.31 -22.39
CA LEU A 161 2.54 16.07 -21.59
C LEU A 161 2.67 16.86 -20.29
N VAL A 162 1.80 17.85 -20.12
CA VAL A 162 1.71 18.67 -18.92
C VAL A 162 1.27 17.78 -17.75
N ALA A 163 2.20 17.52 -16.82
CA ALA A 163 1.86 16.83 -15.58
C ALA A 163 0.89 17.72 -14.76
N PRO A 164 -0.27 17.20 -14.31
CA PRO A 164 -1.17 18.01 -13.50
C PRO A 164 -0.55 18.23 -12.11
N VAL A 165 -0.58 19.48 -11.68
CA VAL A 165 -0.13 19.94 -10.37
C VAL A 165 -0.99 19.31 -9.26
N SER A 166 -0.32 18.90 -8.19
CA SER A 166 -0.75 18.06 -7.06
C SER A 166 -1.85 18.61 -6.15
N ALA A 167 -2.72 19.52 -6.60
CA ALA A 167 -3.37 20.45 -5.68
C ALA A 167 -4.51 19.89 -4.81
N ASN A 168 -5.01 18.64 -4.97
CA ASN A 168 -6.14 18.16 -4.14
C ASN A 168 -6.26 16.63 -3.96
N LEU A 169 -5.14 15.90 -3.87
CA LEU A 169 -5.11 14.42 -3.75
C LEU A 169 -5.99 13.88 -2.59
N HIS A 170 -5.95 14.54 -1.43
CA HIS A 170 -6.72 14.20 -0.24
C HIS A 170 -8.25 14.25 -0.47
N GLN A 171 -8.73 15.28 -1.18
CA GLN A 171 -10.17 15.45 -1.46
C GLN A 171 -10.69 14.38 -2.45
N PHE A 172 -9.83 13.87 -3.33
CA PHE A 172 -10.19 12.82 -4.27
C PHE A 172 -10.18 11.42 -3.65
N ALA A 173 -9.26 11.13 -2.73
CA ALA A 173 -9.29 9.90 -1.95
C ALA A 173 -10.58 9.82 -1.11
N LEU A 174 -10.99 10.93 -0.51
CA LEU A 174 -12.27 11.09 0.19
C LEU A 174 -13.49 10.82 -0.72
N GLU A 175 -13.49 11.31 -1.95
CA GLU A 175 -14.57 11.03 -2.92
C GLU A 175 -14.64 9.56 -3.33
N ALA A 176 -13.49 8.90 -3.53
CA ALA A 176 -13.44 7.48 -3.85
C ALA A 176 -13.93 6.61 -2.69
N ILE A 177 -13.57 6.95 -1.45
CA ILE A 177 -14.03 6.26 -0.23
C ILE A 177 -15.54 6.45 -0.04
N LYS A 178 -16.08 7.67 -0.28
CA LYS A 178 -17.52 7.96 -0.19
C LYS A 178 -18.37 7.18 -1.20
N GLN A 179 -17.79 6.70 -2.29
CA GLN A 179 -18.47 5.85 -3.28
C GLN A 179 -18.39 4.36 -2.96
N LEU A 180 -17.66 3.96 -1.91
CA LEU A 180 -17.68 2.59 -1.42
C LEU A 180 -18.99 2.37 -0.63
N PRO A 181 -19.76 1.30 -0.93
CA PRO A 181 -20.93 0.99 -0.10
C PRO A 181 -20.46 0.67 1.31
N ILE A 182 -20.92 1.48 2.27
CA ILE A 182 -20.76 1.20 3.70
C ILE A 182 -21.70 0.03 4.01
N ASN A 183 -21.13 -1.15 4.22
CA ASN A 183 -21.83 -2.29 4.79
C ASN A 183 -21.49 -2.40 6.28
#